data_AF-A0A2D9FZ37-F1
#
_entry.id   AF-A0A2D9FZ37-F1
#
_cell.length_a   1.000
_cell.length_b   1.000
_cell.length_c   1.000
_cell.angle_alpha   90.00
_cell.angle_beta   90.00
_cell.angle_gamma   90.00
#
_symmetry.space_group_name_H-M   'P 1'
#
loop_
_entity.id
_entity.type
_entity.pdbx_description
1 polymer ?
#
loop_
_entity_poly.entity_id
_entity_poly.type
_entity_poly.pdbx_seq_one_letter_code
_entity_poly.pdbx_strand_id
1 'polypeptide(L)'
;MAKKDLLNILMGIFLSVAILASGFYFFLFANPMHLHQSNLLKWIPVLLCFAALYASGKVNNETPALYLPFLFIPFVIFDLFNFFYFPFIIVLIVTGVLALIISRTEINKNVRLVSSLSVFGIFIYYLLAQPIIIEQEGFGRNMNGELMNATVLWNPLPDGLQRLPNHTLVDKNNYEYNLNSATGSTHFIAFWATWCGPCIEKKPLLDSLKYTFQHKVTFIDISLDEDRDKWLAFLDKHTPAGKQLISNEINKTRRDLNISSLPLHFVVNPDGEYRSFASLEQAGKMLEKQVE
;
A
#
# COMPACT_ATOMS: atom_id res chain seq x y z
N MET A 1 -2.25 7.90 39.88
CA MET A 1 -0.88 7.73 39.36
C MET A 1 0.10 8.40 40.30
N ALA A 2 1.17 7.72 40.74
CA ALA A 2 2.19 8.35 41.58
C ALA A 2 2.99 9.38 40.77
N LYS A 3 3.56 10.41 41.42
CA LYS A 3 4.36 11.45 40.73
C LYS A 3 5.54 10.87 39.95
N LYS A 4 6.18 9.81 40.46
CA LYS A 4 7.26 9.07 39.79
C LYS A 4 6.76 8.40 38.50
N ASP A 5 5.63 7.70 38.57
CA ASP A 5 5.04 7.02 37.40
C ASP A 5 4.64 8.01 36.31
N LEU A 6 4.06 9.16 36.70
CA LEU A 6 3.72 10.23 35.76
C LEU A 6 4.96 10.76 35.04
N LEU A 7 6.05 11.00 35.77
CA LEU A 7 7.31 11.46 35.20
C LEU A 7 7.91 10.45 34.22
N ASN A 8 7.89 9.16 34.57
CA ASN A 8 8.39 8.08 33.71
C ASN A 8 7.58 7.95 32.42
N ILE A 9 6.25 8.07 32.50
CA ILE A 9 5.38 8.04 31.32
C ILE A 9 5.64 9.24 30.43
N LEU A 10 5.76 10.45 30.98
CA LEU A 10 6.10 11.65 30.20
C LEU A 10 7.47 11.51 29.52
N MET A 11 8.47 10.96 30.22
CA MET A 11 9.79 10.70 29.65
C MET A 11 9.73 9.64 28.53
N GLY A 12 8.93 8.59 28.71
CA GLY A 12 8.68 7.59 27.68
C GLY A 12 7.99 8.18 26.44
N ILE A 13 6.97 9.02 26.62
CA ILE A 13 6.30 9.71 25.51
C ILE A 13 7.31 10.59 24.75
N PHE A 14 8.11 11.40 25.45
CA PHE A 14 9.13 12.24 24.82
C PHE A 14 10.15 11.41 24.03
N LEU A 15 10.62 10.31 24.60
CA LEU A 15 11.57 9.41 23.95
C LEU A 15 10.99 8.75 22.69
N SER A 16 9.73 8.29 22.76
CA SER A 16 9.00 7.78 21.61
C SER A 16 8.87 8.82 20.51
N VAL A 17 8.48 10.05 20.84
CA VAL A 17 8.38 11.16 19.88
C VAL A 17 9.73 11.42 19.21
N ALA A 18 10.82 11.47 19.98
CA ALA A 18 12.16 11.71 19.44
C ALA A 18 12.61 10.61 18.47
N ILE A 19 12.38 9.34 18.81
CA ILE A 19 12.74 8.20 17.95
C ILE A 19 11.90 8.18 16.67
N LEU A 20 10.59 8.37 16.78
CA LEU A 20 9.69 8.40 15.62
C LEU A 20 10.03 9.56 14.69
N ALA A 21 10.16 10.78 15.23
CA ALA A 21 10.47 11.97 14.43
C ALA A 21 11.82 11.85 13.71
N SER A 22 12.87 11.44 14.44
CA SER A 22 14.20 11.25 13.87
C SER A 22 14.23 10.12 12.83
N GLY A 23 13.57 9.00 13.12
CA GLY A 23 13.50 7.86 12.21
C GLY A 23 12.75 8.17 10.92
N PHE A 24 11.57 8.78 11.03
CA PHE A 24 10.82 9.19 9.84
C PHE A 24 11.56 10.26 9.04
N TYR A 25 12.22 11.23 9.70
CA TYR A 25 13.08 12.18 9.01
C TYR A 25 14.19 11.47 8.23
N PHE A 26 14.91 10.55 8.88
CA PHE A 26 16.01 9.83 8.26
C PHE A 26 15.56 8.99 7.04
N PHE A 27 14.50 8.19 7.18
CA PHE A 27 14.08 7.28 6.13
C PHE A 27 13.26 7.95 5.02
N LEU A 28 12.44 8.95 5.33
CA LEU A 28 11.47 9.51 4.38
C LEU A 28 11.91 10.83 3.79
N PHE A 29 12.48 11.73 4.60
CA PHE A 29 12.90 13.05 4.14
C PHE A 29 14.36 13.08 3.68
N ALA A 30 15.28 12.66 4.54
CA ALA A 30 16.70 12.61 4.19
C ALA A 30 16.98 11.51 3.16
N ASN A 31 16.28 10.37 3.26
CA ASN A 31 16.38 9.19 2.40
C ASN A 31 17.81 8.94 1.87
N PRO A 32 18.82 8.81 2.75
CA PRO A 32 20.23 8.80 2.33
C PRO A 32 20.60 7.56 1.51
N MET A 33 19.76 6.52 1.59
CA MET A 33 19.89 5.28 0.82
C MET A 33 19.17 5.35 -0.53
N HIS A 34 18.59 6.50 -0.89
CA HIS A 34 17.81 6.69 -2.12
C HIS A 34 16.81 5.54 -2.37
N LEU A 35 16.10 5.13 -1.32
CA LEU A 35 15.12 4.05 -1.41
C LEU A 35 13.95 4.50 -2.29
N HIS A 36 13.66 3.73 -3.34
CA HIS A 36 12.52 3.97 -4.20
C HIS A 36 11.23 3.86 -3.39
N GLN A 37 10.38 4.89 -3.47
CA GLN A 37 9.08 4.94 -2.79
C GLN A 37 9.15 4.57 -1.29
N SER A 38 10.12 5.14 -0.57
CA SER A 38 10.35 4.86 0.85
C SER A 38 9.11 5.06 1.74
N ASN A 39 8.22 5.98 1.38
CA ASN A 39 6.94 6.23 2.04
C ASN A 39 5.93 5.08 1.93
N LEU A 40 6.19 4.05 1.12
CA LEU A 40 5.34 2.85 1.00
C LEU A 40 5.91 1.63 1.74
N LEU A 41 7.15 1.71 2.22
CA LEU A 41 7.85 0.60 2.89
C LEU A 41 7.41 0.49 4.35
N LYS A 42 6.56 -0.51 4.62
CA LYS A 42 5.91 -0.78 5.91
C LYS A 42 6.86 -1.34 6.97
N TRP A 43 8.00 -1.91 6.57
CA TRP A 43 9.00 -2.36 7.54
C TRP A 43 9.60 -1.18 8.32
N ILE A 44 9.63 0.04 7.74
CA ILE A 44 10.13 1.26 8.40
C ILE A 44 9.27 1.61 9.64
N PRO A 45 7.96 1.85 9.53
CA PRO A 45 7.14 2.15 10.70
C PRO A 45 7.07 0.98 11.70
N VAL A 46 7.15 -0.29 11.27
CA VAL A 46 7.25 -1.44 12.21
C VAL A 46 8.55 -1.36 13.04
N LEU A 47 9.69 -1.10 12.38
CA LEU A 47 10.99 -0.94 13.03
C LEU A 47 11.00 0.22 14.02
N LEU A 48 10.51 1.39 13.58
CA LEU A 48 10.45 2.58 14.42
C LEU A 48 9.48 2.42 15.59
N CYS A 49 8.33 1.76 15.37
CA CYS A 49 7.38 1.43 16.43
C CYS A 49 8.01 0.55 17.51
N PHE A 50 8.71 -0.52 17.11
CA PHE A 50 9.42 -1.37 18.04
C PHE A 50 10.49 -0.59 18.81
N ALA A 51 11.34 0.18 18.12
CA ALA A 51 12.42 0.94 18.74
C ALA A 51 11.90 1.96 19.77
N ALA A 52 10.88 2.74 19.40
CA ALA A 52 10.27 3.76 20.24
C ALA A 52 9.66 3.16 21.52
N LEU A 53 8.82 2.12 21.38
CA LEU A 53 8.11 1.52 22.51
C LEU A 53 9.01 0.61 23.35
N TYR A 54 10.02 -0.04 22.77
CA TYR A 54 11.01 -0.78 23.55
C TYR A 54 11.83 0.16 24.46
N ALA A 55 12.32 1.27 23.91
CA ALA A 55 13.10 2.26 24.67
C ALA A 55 12.23 2.92 25.76
N SER A 56 10.99 3.26 25.42
CA SER A 56 10.03 3.84 26.38
C SER A 56 9.60 2.85 27.45
N GLY A 57 9.44 1.58 27.09
CA GLY A 57 9.16 0.49 28.03
C GLY A 57 10.32 0.22 28.99
N LYS A 58 11.57 0.37 28.54
CA LYS A 58 12.75 0.30 29.41
C LYS A 58 12.76 1.38 30.49
N VAL A 59 12.38 2.61 30.13
CA VAL A 59 12.18 3.72 31.08
C VAL A 59 11.05 3.41 32.06
N ASN A 60 10.00 2.73 31.59
CA ASN A 60 8.78 2.43 32.35
C ASN A 60 8.75 1.00 32.91
N ASN A 61 9.90 0.36 33.11
CA ASN A 61 9.99 -1.05 33.49
C ASN A 61 9.25 -1.37 34.82
N GLU A 62 9.32 -0.45 35.77
CA GLU A 62 8.67 -0.53 37.10
C GLU A 62 7.25 0.08 37.11
N THR A 63 6.82 0.72 36.01
CA THR A 63 5.55 1.44 35.99
C THR A 63 4.38 0.44 35.91
N PRO A 64 3.28 0.64 36.66
CA PRO A 64 2.13 -0.26 36.59
C PRO A 64 1.62 -0.42 35.15
N ALA A 65 1.31 -1.67 34.75
CA ALA A 65 0.89 -1.99 33.37
C ALA A 65 -0.31 -1.17 32.89
N LEU A 66 -1.19 -0.78 33.81
CA LEU A 66 -2.37 0.05 33.57
C LEU A 66 -2.06 1.38 32.85
N TYR A 67 -0.87 1.95 33.07
CA TYR A 67 -0.49 3.25 32.52
C TYR A 67 0.31 3.16 31.22
N LEU A 68 0.80 1.98 30.84
CA LEU A 68 1.58 1.80 29.62
C LEU A 68 0.83 2.13 28.32
N PRO A 69 -0.51 2.00 28.22
CA PRO A 69 -1.22 2.47 27.03
C PRO A 69 -0.98 3.94 26.68
N PHE A 70 -0.64 4.79 27.65
CA PHE A 70 -0.29 6.20 27.39
C PHE A 70 0.98 6.37 26.55
N LEU A 71 1.87 5.36 26.52
CA LEU A 71 3.06 5.39 25.66
C LEU A 71 2.73 5.31 24.17
N PHE A 72 1.48 4.97 23.79
CA PHE A 72 1.01 5.00 22.41
C PHE A 72 0.54 6.37 21.94
N ILE A 73 0.40 7.37 22.83
CA ILE A 73 -0.04 8.73 22.45
C ILE A 73 0.74 9.31 21.24
N PRO A 74 2.08 9.19 21.16
CA PRO A 74 2.83 9.68 20.00
C PRO A 74 2.34 9.11 18.67
N PHE A 75 1.87 7.87 18.63
CA PHE A 75 1.42 7.21 17.42
C PHE A 75 0.07 7.74 16.93
N VAL A 76 -0.73 8.34 17.80
CA VAL A 76 -1.98 9.04 17.41
C VAL A 76 -1.67 10.41 16.81
N ILE A 77 -0.60 11.06 17.27
CA ILE A 77 -0.21 12.41 16.83
C ILE A 77 0.55 12.36 15.48
N PHE A 78 1.34 11.31 15.25
CA PHE A 78 2.12 11.13 14.03
C PHE A 78 1.32 10.42 12.92
N ASP A 79 0.22 11.00 12.44
CA ASP A 79 -0.54 10.51 11.27
C ASP A 79 0.08 10.97 9.91
N LEU A 80 1.35 11.39 9.92
CA LEU A 80 1.92 12.22 8.85
C LEU A 80 2.10 11.48 7.49
N PHE A 81 2.10 10.14 7.47
CA PHE A 81 2.54 9.35 6.31
C PHE A 81 1.57 8.27 5.84
N ASN A 82 0.27 8.35 6.20
CA ASN A 82 -0.74 7.35 5.82
C ASN A 82 -0.35 5.91 6.18
N PHE A 83 0.44 5.69 7.24
CA PHE A 83 0.70 4.36 7.78
C PHE A 83 -0.39 3.90 8.76
N PHE A 84 -1.25 4.81 9.23
CA PHE A 84 -2.29 4.51 10.22
C PHE A 84 -3.65 4.20 9.59
N TYR A 85 -3.68 3.34 8.57
CA TYR A 85 -4.92 2.81 8.01
C TYR A 85 -5.18 1.38 8.47
N PHE A 86 -6.46 1.00 8.46
CA PHE A 86 -6.87 -0.37 8.71
C PHE A 86 -6.56 -1.27 7.49
N PRO A 87 -5.91 -2.44 7.65
CA PRO A 87 -5.61 -3.16 8.90
C PRO A 87 -4.21 -2.92 9.46
N PHE A 88 -3.35 -2.12 8.82
CA PHE A 88 -1.94 -2.00 9.21
C PHE A 88 -1.72 -1.40 10.61
N ILE A 89 -2.63 -0.53 11.07
CA ILE A 89 -2.62 -0.02 12.45
C ILE A 89 -2.63 -1.13 13.53
N ILE A 90 -3.29 -2.26 13.26
CA ILE A 90 -3.31 -3.41 14.18
C ILE A 90 -1.91 -3.99 14.34
N VAL A 91 -1.15 -4.06 13.25
CA VAL A 91 0.24 -4.55 13.28
C VAL A 91 1.11 -3.66 14.15
N LEU A 92 0.96 -2.33 14.07
CA LEU A 92 1.71 -1.39 14.89
C LEU A 92 1.33 -1.52 16.38
N ILE A 93 0.04 -1.67 16.69
CA ILE A 93 -0.43 -1.93 18.06
C ILE A 93 0.18 -3.23 18.61
N VAL A 94 0.08 -4.34 17.86
CA VAL A 94 0.64 -5.64 18.25
C VAL A 94 2.15 -5.54 18.46
N THR A 95 2.86 -4.93 17.51
CA THR A 95 4.32 -4.72 17.59
C THR A 95 4.68 -3.91 18.83
N GLY A 96 3.93 -2.84 19.11
CA GLY A 96 4.14 -2.00 20.28
C GLY A 96 3.89 -2.71 21.61
N VAL A 97 2.81 -3.49 21.71
CA VAL A 97 2.50 -4.28 22.91
C VAL A 97 3.61 -5.31 23.16
N LEU A 98 4.05 -6.02 22.11
CA LEU A 98 5.16 -6.97 22.22
C LEU A 98 6.46 -6.26 22.62
N ALA A 99 6.76 -5.08 22.08
CA ALA A 99 7.92 -4.28 22.46
C ALA A 99 7.92 -3.94 23.96
N LEU A 100 6.76 -3.54 24.51
CA LEU A 100 6.60 -3.28 25.94
C LEU A 100 6.80 -4.55 26.77
N ILE A 101 6.24 -5.69 26.35
CA ILE A 101 6.45 -6.99 27.02
C ILE A 101 7.94 -7.37 27.06
N ILE A 102 8.66 -7.21 25.93
CA ILE A 102 10.09 -7.53 25.82
C ILE A 102 10.94 -6.64 26.74
N SER A 103 10.55 -5.38 26.89
CA SER A 103 11.27 -4.38 27.68
C SER A 103 11.21 -4.63 29.20
N ARG A 104 10.18 -5.35 29.67
CA ARG A 104 9.93 -5.56 31.10
C ARG A 104 10.69 -6.74 31.69
N THR A 105 11.31 -6.52 32.85
CA THR A 105 12.12 -7.55 33.54
C THR A 105 11.29 -8.54 34.35
N GLU A 106 10.09 -8.15 34.77
CA GLU A 106 9.16 -9.00 35.53
C GLU A 106 8.55 -10.13 34.67
N ILE A 107 8.56 -9.97 33.35
CA ILE A 107 8.03 -10.96 32.41
C ILE A 107 9.01 -12.13 32.26
N ASN A 108 8.47 -13.35 32.28
CA ASN A 108 9.21 -14.57 32.06
C ASN A 108 10.07 -14.52 30.78
N LYS A 109 11.32 -14.97 30.86
CA LYS A 109 12.26 -15.08 29.74
C LYS A 109 11.65 -15.79 28.52
N ASN A 110 10.86 -16.85 28.72
CA ASN A 110 10.20 -17.57 27.62
C ASN A 110 9.21 -16.68 26.86
N VAL A 111 8.38 -15.92 27.58
CA VAL A 111 7.41 -15.00 26.97
C VAL A 111 8.13 -13.87 26.25
N ARG A 112 9.22 -13.34 26.82
CA ARG A 112 10.06 -12.33 26.16
C ARG A 112 10.70 -12.88 24.88
N LEU A 113 11.19 -14.11 24.90
CA LEU A 113 11.76 -14.77 23.71
C LEU A 113 10.70 -14.94 22.61
N VAL A 114 9.52 -15.47 22.94
CA VAL A 114 8.41 -15.64 21.98
C VAL A 114 7.96 -14.28 21.42
N SER A 115 7.88 -13.25 22.27
CA SER A 115 7.53 -11.90 21.84
C SER A 115 8.58 -11.32 20.88
N SER A 116 9.87 -11.50 21.19
CA SER A 116 10.98 -11.08 20.31
C SER A 116 10.94 -11.79 18.97
N LEU A 117 10.72 -13.11 18.96
CA LEU A 117 10.59 -13.89 17.72
C LEU A 117 9.37 -13.46 16.91
N SER A 118 8.26 -13.12 17.57
CA SER A 118 7.05 -12.64 16.90
C SER A 118 7.26 -11.29 16.24
N VAL A 119 7.87 -10.33 16.95
CA VAL A 119 8.21 -9.02 16.36
C VAL A 119 9.21 -9.18 15.22
N PHE A 120 10.22 -10.03 15.39
CA PHE A 120 11.18 -10.31 14.33
C PHE A 120 10.51 -10.91 13.10
N GLY A 121 9.59 -11.87 13.28
CA GLY A 121 8.79 -12.44 12.19
C GLY A 121 7.92 -11.40 11.47
N ILE A 122 7.24 -10.52 12.21
CA ILE A 122 6.46 -9.42 11.62
C ILE A 122 7.35 -8.48 10.80
N PHE A 123 8.50 -8.09 11.35
CA PHE A 123 9.46 -7.23 10.67
C PHE A 123 9.98 -7.87 9.38
N ILE A 124 10.44 -9.13 9.46
CA ILE A 124 10.94 -9.89 8.32
C ILE A 124 9.85 -10.10 7.26
N TYR A 125 8.61 -10.37 7.66
CA TYR A 125 7.49 -10.47 6.73
C TYR A 125 7.34 -9.19 5.89
N TYR A 126 7.30 -8.01 6.52
CA TYR A 126 7.16 -6.76 5.76
C TYR A 126 8.42 -6.40 4.98
N LEU A 127 9.61 -6.70 5.51
CA LEU A 127 10.87 -6.47 4.82
C LEU A 127 10.95 -7.31 3.53
N LEU A 128 10.54 -8.58 3.58
CA LEU A 128 10.59 -9.50 2.45
C LEU A 128 9.35 -9.46 1.56
N ALA A 129 8.23 -8.90 2.01
CA ALA A 129 7.03 -8.77 1.18
C ALA A 129 7.06 -7.54 0.26
N GLN A 130 8.06 -6.66 0.39
CA GLN A 130 8.12 -5.39 -0.34
C GLN A 130 9.43 -5.25 -1.13
N PRO A 131 9.40 -4.59 -2.29
CA PRO A 131 10.61 -4.35 -3.07
C PRO A 131 11.55 -3.39 -2.35
N ILE A 132 12.83 -3.73 -2.32
CA ILE A 132 13.92 -2.90 -1.82
C ILE A 132 14.78 -2.54 -3.02
N ILE A 133 14.54 -1.34 -3.55
CA ILE A 133 15.20 -0.80 -4.73
C ILE A 133 15.91 0.49 -4.33
N ILE A 134 17.19 0.59 -4.68
CA ILE A 134 18.01 1.80 -4.49
C ILE A 134 18.12 2.51 -5.83
N GLU A 135 17.69 3.78 -5.87
CA GLU A 135 17.81 4.64 -7.04
C GLU A 135 19.27 5.10 -7.21
N GLN A 136 19.78 5.06 -8.45
CA GLN A 136 21.09 5.63 -8.82
C GLN A 136 20.89 6.85 -9.71
N GLU A 137 21.98 7.57 -10.03
CA GLU A 137 21.92 8.69 -10.96
C GLU A 137 21.35 8.25 -12.32
N GLY A 138 20.34 9.00 -12.81
CA GLY A 138 19.61 8.65 -14.02
C GLY A 138 18.59 7.52 -13.82
N PHE A 139 18.15 7.26 -12.58
CA PHE A 139 17.08 6.31 -12.28
C PHE A 139 15.86 6.54 -13.19
N GLY A 140 15.37 5.45 -13.76
CA GLY A 140 14.23 5.48 -14.66
C GLY A 140 13.80 4.07 -15.05
N ARG A 141 13.00 3.97 -16.12
CA ARG A 141 12.63 2.70 -16.71
C ARG A 141 12.92 2.71 -18.21
N ASN A 142 13.43 1.60 -18.74
CA ASN A 142 13.74 1.47 -20.16
C ASN A 142 12.48 1.33 -21.03
N MET A 143 12.67 1.10 -22.32
CA MET A 143 11.58 0.86 -23.28
C MET A 143 10.69 -0.33 -22.90
N ASN A 144 11.29 -1.33 -22.25
CA ASN A 144 10.63 -2.53 -21.81
C ASN A 144 10.10 -2.39 -20.36
N GLY A 145 10.09 -1.19 -19.78
CA GLY A 145 9.60 -0.91 -18.42
C GLY A 145 10.41 -1.57 -17.29
N GLU A 146 11.60 -2.07 -17.59
CA GLU A 146 12.59 -2.57 -16.62
C GLU A 146 13.27 -1.38 -15.94
N LEU A 147 13.60 -1.53 -14.66
CA LEU A 147 14.30 -0.49 -13.90
C LEU A 147 15.70 -0.26 -14.49
N MET A 148 16.00 0.99 -14.82
CA MET A 148 17.34 1.43 -15.23
C MET A 148 17.99 2.21 -14.10
N ASN A 149 19.31 2.09 -13.98
CA ASN A 149 20.10 2.83 -12.99
C ASN A 149 19.51 2.65 -11.58
N ALA A 150 19.24 1.38 -11.24
CA ALA A 150 18.69 0.98 -9.96
C ALA A 150 19.42 -0.27 -9.48
N THR A 151 19.72 -0.34 -8.19
CA THR A 151 20.14 -1.60 -7.55
C THR A 151 18.93 -2.23 -6.90
N VAL A 152 18.46 -3.34 -7.46
CA VAL A 152 17.39 -4.15 -6.85
C VAL A 152 18.03 -5.09 -5.84
N LEU A 153 17.91 -4.77 -4.55
CA LEU A 153 18.40 -5.64 -3.47
C LEU A 153 17.48 -6.84 -3.26
N TRP A 154 16.17 -6.60 -3.39
CA TRP A 154 15.14 -7.60 -3.21
C TRP A 154 13.87 -7.15 -3.92
N ASN A 155 13.26 -8.00 -4.72
CA ASN A 155 11.95 -7.74 -5.30
C ASN A 155 11.13 -9.04 -5.31
N PRO A 156 10.16 -9.20 -4.40
CA PRO A 156 9.31 -10.37 -4.34
C PRO A 156 8.16 -10.32 -5.36
N LEU A 157 7.93 -9.14 -5.96
CA LEU A 157 6.97 -9.00 -7.04
C LEU A 157 7.62 -9.53 -8.31
N PRO A 158 6.89 -10.31 -9.14
CA PRO A 158 7.41 -10.73 -10.43
C PRO A 158 7.75 -9.47 -11.25
N ASP A 159 9.04 -9.24 -11.50
CA ASP A 159 9.46 -8.31 -12.54
C ASP A 159 9.13 -8.98 -13.87
N GLY A 160 8.05 -8.56 -14.51
CA GLY A 160 7.60 -9.13 -15.78
C GLY A 160 6.16 -8.80 -16.12
N LEU A 161 5.87 -8.88 -17.41
CA LEU A 161 4.53 -8.85 -17.99
C LEU A 161 3.73 -10.04 -17.43
N GLN A 162 2.64 -9.77 -16.70
CA GLN A 162 1.75 -10.81 -16.17
C GLN A 162 0.62 -11.06 -17.14
N ARG A 163 0.19 -12.31 -17.36
CA ARG A 163 -1.00 -12.55 -18.19
C ARG A 163 -2.28 -12.25 -17.44
N LEU A 164 -3.27 -11.68 -18.12
CA LEU A 164 -4.60 -11.52 -17.56
C LEU A 164 -5.18 -12.89 -17.19
N PRO A 165 -5.69 -13.06 -15.96
CA PRO A 165 -6.27 -14.33 -15.55
C PRO A 165 -7.60 -14.57 -16.25
N ASN A 166 -8.02 -15.84 -16.30
CA ASN A 166 -9.38 -16.20 -16.65
C ASN A 166 -10.32 -15.76 -15.51
N HIS A 167 -10.81 -14.53 -15.60
CA HIS A 167 -11.66 -13.90 -14.61
C HIS A 167 -12.84 -13.23 -15.28
N THR A 168 -14.05 -13.51 -14.79
CA THR A 168 -15.30 -13.05 -15.39
C THR A 168 -15.87 -11.90 -14.58
N LEU A 169 -16.24 -10.84 -15.29
CA LEU A 169 -16.90 -9.64 -14.78
C LEU A 169 -18.25 -9.48 -15.49
N VAL A 170 -19.06 -8.53 -15.04
CA VAL A 170 -20.35 -8.26 -15.69
C VAL A 170 -20.48 -6.80 -16.08
N ASP A 171 -21.16 -6.53 -17.20
CA ASP A 171 -21.49 -5.18 -17.62
C ASP A 171 -22.79 -4.68 -16.95
N LYS A 172 -23.25 -3.47 -17.35
CA LYS A 172 -24.50 -2.87 -16.86
C LYS A 172 -25.77 -3.69 -17.15
N ASN A 173 -25.75 -4.54 -18.16
CA ASN A 173 -26.86 -5.39 -18.57
C ASN A 173 -26.75 -6.83 -18.02
N ASN A 174 -25.78 -7.10 -17.14
CA ASN A 174 -25.41 -8.44 -16.63
C ASN A 174 -24.85 -9.40 -17.69
N TYR A 175 -24.33 -8.90 -18.81
CA TYR A 175 -23.58 -9.74 -19.73
C TYR A 175 -22.19 -10.00 -19.16
N GLU A 176 -21.79 -11.28 -19.17
CA GLU A 176 -20.47 -11.70 -18.74
C GLU A 176 -19.38 -11.24 -19.71
N TYR A 177 -18.26 -10.80 -19.14
CA TYR A 177 -17.06 -10.39 -19.85
C TYR A 177 -15.84 -11.05 -19.22
N ASN A 178 -15.10 -11.81 -20.03
CA ASN A 178 -13.90 -12.50 -19.59
C ASN A 178 -12.65 -11.65 -19.84
N LEU A 179 -11.87 -11.35 -18.80
CA LEU A 179 -10.65 -10.54 -18.95
C LEU A 179 -9.58 -11.18 -19.84
N ASN A 180 -9.48 -12.51 -19.88
CA ASN A 180 -8.51 -13.20 -20.73
C ASN A 180 -8.85 -13.14 -22.23
N SER A 181 -10.06 -12.65 -22.59
CA SER A 181 -10.41 -12.44 -24.00
C SER A 181 -9.75 -11.21 -24.63
N ALA A 182 -9.01 -10.43 -23.85
CA ALA A 182 -8.41 -9.15 -24.22
C ALA A 182 -7.07 -9.28 -25.01
N THR A 183 -6.96 -10.26 -25.91
CA THR A 183 -5.78 -10.43 -26.79
C THR A 183 -6.00 -9.74 -28.14
N GLY A 184 -4.93 -9.27 -28.78
CA GLY A 184 -4.94 -8.65 -30.11
C GLY A 184 -5.15 -7.13 -30.14
N SER A 185 -5.31 -6.48 -28.99
CA SER A 185 -5.31 -5.01 -28.89
C SER A 185 -4.77 -4.53 -27.54
N THR A 186 -4.26 -3.30 -27.51
CA THR A 186 -3.84 -2.66 -26.27
C THR A 186 -5.07 -2.31 -25.43
N HIS A 187 -5.06 -2.70 -24.15
CA HIS A 187 -6.11 -2.34 -23.21
C HIS A 187 -5.57 -1.48 -22.08
N PHE A 188 -6.40 -0.56 -21.61
CA PHE A 188 -6.17 0.17 -20.36
C PHE A 188 -7.31 -0.15 -19.39
N ILE A 189 -6.97 -0.77 -18.27
CA ILE A 189 -7.94 -1.23 -17.28
C ILE A 189 -7.81 -0.35 -16.03
N ALA A 190 -8.88 0.34 -15.64
CA ALA A 190 -8.92 1.17 -14.44
C ALA A 190 -9.82 0.53 -13.38
N PHE A 191 -9.25 0.16 -12.23
CA PHE A 191 -10.00 -0.32 -11.08
C PHE A 191 -10.41 0.85 -10.19
N TRP A 192 -11.68 0.89 -9.81
CA TRP A 192 -12.25 1.99 -9.02
C TRP A 192 -13.48 1.55 -8.22
N ALA A 193 -14.06 2.47 -7.44
CA ALA A 193 -15.35 2.29 -6.79
C ALA A 193 -16.02 3.65 -6.49
N THR A 194 -17.33 3.69 -6.31
CA THR A 194 -18.10 4.93 -6.01
C THR A 194 -17.74 5.56 -4.66
N TRP A 195 -17.22 4.78 -3.72
CA TRP A 195 -16.73 5.26 -2.44
C TRP A 195 -15.24 5.64 -2.46
N CYS A 196 -14.54 5.41 -3.56
CA CYS A 196 -13.12 5.76 -3.71
C CYS A 196 -12.96 7.22 -4.14
N GLY A 197 -12.79 8.13 -3.18
CA GLY A 197 -12.58 9.56 -3.43
C GLY A 197 -11.48 9.87 -4.46
N PRO A 198 -10.24 9.37 -4.27
CA PRO A 198 -9.15 9.59 -5.22
C PRO A 198 -9.45 9.06 -6.63
N CYS A 199 -10.19 7.94 -6.74
CA CYS A 199 -10.58 7.39 -8.03
C CYS A 199 -11.51 8.35 -8.79
N ILE A 200 -12.50 8.91 -8.08
CA ILE A 200 -13.48 9.84 -8.66
C ILE A 200 -12.80 11.15 -9.07
N GLU A 201 -11.91 11.68 -8.24
CA GLU A 201 -11.16 12.90 -8.51
C GLU A 201 -10.33 12.80 -9.81
N LYS A 202 -9.80 11.60 -10.11
CA LYS A 202 -8.97 11.33 -11.29
C LYS A 202 -9.75 10.97 -12.55
N LYS A 203 -11.08 10.80 -12.48
CA LYS A 203 -11.89 10.46 -13.67
C LYS A 203 -11.78 11.45 -14.82
N PRO A 204 -11.78 12.79 -14.63
CA PRO A 204 -11.60 13.73 -15.73
C PRO A 204 -10.28 13.54 -16.50
N LEU A 205 -9.20 13.20 -15.80
CA LEU A 205 -7.91 12.89 -16.42
C LEU A 205 -7.96 11.57 -17.19
N LEU A 206 -8.60 10.54 -16.62
CA LEU A 206 -8.81 9.27 -17.30
C LEU A 206 -9.67 9.43 -18.57
N ASP A 207 -10.71 10.26 -18.52
CA ASP A 207 -11.56 10.54 -19.67
C ASP A 207 -10.81 11.31 -20.77
N SER A 208 -9.87 12.18 -20.40
CA SER A 208 -8.96 12.82 -21.35
C SER A 208 -8.05 11.79 -22.03
N LEU A 209 -7.49 10.81 -21.29
CA LEU A 209 -6.72 9.71 -21.87
C LEU A 209 -7.57 8.84 -22.81
N LYS A 210 -8.80 8.53 -22.42
CA LYS A 210 -9.76 7.79 -23.25
C LYS A 210 -9.99 8.49 -24.57
N TYR A 211 -10.23 9.79 -24.54
CA TYR A 211 -10.45 10.59 -25.74
C TYR A 211 -9.22 10.58 -26.67
N THR A 212 -8.02 10.79 -26.12
CA THR A 212 -6.76 10.80 -26.90
C THR A 212 -6.48 9.45 -27.58
N PHE A 213 -6.79 8.34 -26.91
CA PHE A 213 -6.41 7.00 -27.37
C PHE A 213 -7.58 6.14 -27.89
N GLN A 214 -8.77 6.70 -28.07
CA GLN A 214 -10.02 5.96 -28.38
C GLN A 214 -9.95 5.06 -29.62
N HIS A 215 -9.06 5.33 -30.58
CA HIS A 215 -8.91 4.54 -31.80
C HIS A 215 -7.79 3.50 -31.74
N LYS A 216 -6.97 3.52 -30.68
CA LYS A 216 -5.80 2.66 -30.53
C LYS A 216 -5.86 1.77 -29.30
N VAL A 217 -6.69 2.13 -28.31
CA VAL A 217 -6.72 1.51 -26.99
C VAL A 217 -8.16 1.24 -26.57
N THR A 218 -8.42 0.03 -26.09
CA THR A 218 -9.68 -0.32 -25.45
C THR A 218 -9.62 -0.01 -23.97
N PHE A 219 -10.43 0.95 -23.51
CA PHE A 219 -10.52 1.29 -22.09
C PHE A 219 -11.62 0.50 -21.39
N ILE A 220 -11.28 -0.07 -20.23
CA ILE A 220 -12.17 -0.84 -19.37
C ILE A 220 -12.11 -0.29 -17.96
N ASP A 221 -13.23 0.21 -17.46
CA ASP A 221 -13.38 0.64 -16.07
C ASP A 221 -14.04 -0.49 -15.29
N ILE A 222 -13.35 -1.02 -14.27
CA ILE A 222 -13.84 -2.11 -13.42
C ILE A 222 -14.17 -1.56 -12.03
N SER A 223 -15.46 -1.56 -11.70
CA SER A 223 -15.93 -1.21 -10.36
C SER A 223 -15.76 -2.39 -9.38
N LEU A 224 -15.28 -2.07 -8.18
CA LEU A 224 -15.28 -2.93 -7.00
C LEU A 224 -16.32 -2.46 -5.96
N ASP A 225 -17.42 -1.86 -6.42
CA ASP A 225 -18.57 -1.56 -5.57
C ASP A 225 -19.30 -2.84 -5.16
N GLU A 226 -19.65 -2.96 -3.89
CA GLU A 226 -20.55 -4.02 -3.39
C GLU A 226 -21.99 -3.78 -3.84
N ASP A 227 -22.37 -2.51 -3.93
CA ASP A 227 -23.71 -2.05 -4.24
C ASP A 227 -23.79 -1.68 -5.72
N ARG A 228 -24.36 -2.61 -6.51
CA ARG A 228 -24.53 -2.44 -7.95
C ARG A 228 -25.40 -1.23 -8.29
N ASP A 229 -26.41 -0.92 -7.50
CA ASP A 229 -27.34 0.17 -7.78
C ASP A 229 -26.64 1.52 -7.64
N LYS A 230 -25.72 1.67 -6.68
CA LYS A 230 -24.86 2.86 -6.58
C LYS A 230 -23.96 3.02 -7.79
N TRP A 231 -23.37 1.93 -8.28
CA TRP A 231 -22.56 1.96 -9.48
C TRP A 231 -23.39 2.37 -10.70
N LEU A 232 -24.57 1.78 -10.91
CA LEU A 232 -25.48 2.14 -12.00
C LEU A 232 -25.91 3.61 -11.93
N ALA A 233 -26.30 4.10 -10.75
CA ALA A 233 -26.66 5.50 -10.55
C ALA A 233 -25.50 6.46 -10.85
N PHE A 234 -24.26 6.06 -10.55
CA PHE A 234 -23.08 6.83 -10.94
C PHE A 234 -22.92 6.88 -12.47
N LEU A 235 -23.08 5.75 -13.16
CA LEU A 235 -22.98 5.67 -14.61
C LEU A 235 -24.04 6.51 -15.32
N ASP A 236 -25.28 6.48 -14.84
CA ASP A 236 -26.38 7.27 -15.41
C ASP A 236 -26.13 8.78 -15.27
N LYS A 237 -25.52 9.20 -14.15
CA LYS A 237 -25.23 10.60 -13.88
C LYS A 237 -24.05 11.16 -14.68
N HIS A 238 -23.00 10.35 -14.91
CA HIS A 238 -21.73 10.84 -15.46
C HIS A 238 -21.42 10.34 -16.88
N THR A 239 -22.15 9.32 -17.36
CA THR A 239 -21.99 8.74 -18.70
C THR A 239 -20.53 8.53 -19.14
N PRO A 240 -19.71 7.82 -18.34
CA PRO A 240 -18.29 7.69 -18.62
C PRO A 240 -18.03 6.89 -19.91
N ALA A 241 -17.02 7.31 -20.65
CA ALA A 241 -16.59 6.61 -21.87
C ALA A 241 -15.92 5.26 -21.57
N GLY A 242 -15.79 4.41 -22.59
CA GLY A 242 -15.18 3.09 -22.48
C GLY A 242 -16.13 2.01 -21.93
N LYS A 243 -15.63 0.79 -21.82
CA LYS A 243 -16.40 -0.35 -21.31
C LYS A 243 -16.49 -0.25 -19.78
N GLN A 244 -17.71 -0.34 -19.26
CA GLN A 244 -17.98 -0.28 -17.82
C GLN A 244 -18.34 -1.68 -17.34
N LEU A 245 -17.55 -2.21 -16.40
CA LEU A 245 -17.74 -3.52 -15.78
C LEU A 245 -17.78 -3.39 -14.26
N ILE A 246 -18.37 -4.38 -13.61
CA ILE A 246 -18.36 -4.51 -12.15
C ILE A 246 -18.01 -5.96 -11.78
N SER A 247 -17.33 -6.11 -10.64
CA SER A 247 -17.08 -7.41 -10.04
C SER A 247 -18.35 -8.00 -9.40
N ASN A 248 -18.63 -9.27 -9.67
CA ASN A 248 -19.67 -10.04 -8.98
C ASN A 248 -19.18 -10.63 -7.65
N GLU A 249 -17.88 -10.90 -7.53
CA GLU A 249 -17.22 -11.49 -6.36
C GLU A 249 -15.95 -10.68 -6.00
N ILE A 250 -16.09 -9.53 -5.33
CA ILE A 250 -15.00 -8.58 -5.09
C ILE A 250 -13.77 -9.25 -4.47
N ASN A 251 -13.97 -10.09 -3.45
CA ASN A 251 -12.86 -10.78 -2.79
C ASN A 251 -12.09 -11.71 -3.73
N LYS A 252 -12.77 -12.35 -4.68
CA LYS A 252 -12.15 -13.19 -5.69
C LYS A 252 -11.43 -12.34 -6.72
N THR A 253 -12.07 -11.28 -7.25
CA THR A 253 -11.44 -10.32 -8.16
C THR A 253 -10.15 -9.74 -7.59
N ARG A 254 -10.16 -9.33 -6.31
CA ARG A 254 -8.97 -8.80 -5.64
C ARG A 254 -7.86 -9.81 -5.51
N ARG A 255 -8.17 -11.08 -5.23
CA ARG A 255 -7.16 -12.15 -5.17
C ARG A 255 -6.60 -12.48 -6.55
N ASP A 256 -7.48 -12.72 -7.52
CA ASP A 256 -7.09 -13.16 -8.86
C ASP A 256 -6.25 -12.11 -9.61
N LEU A 257 -6.54 -10.82 -9.37
CA LEU A 257 -5.85 -9.69 -10.01
C LEU A 257 -4.87 -8.98 -9.06
N ASN A 258 -4.59 -9.55 -7.88
CA ASN A 258 -3.68 -9.01 -6.87
C ASN A 258 -3.95 -7.52 -6.50
N ILE A 259 -5.23 -7.16 -6.31
CA ILE A 259 -5.66 -5.79 -6.01
C ILE A 259 -5.68 -5.57 -4.50
N SER A 260 -4.61 -4.98 -3.99
CA SER A 260 -4.49 -4.62 -2.57
C SER A 260 -5.19 -3.31 -2.22
N SER A 261 -5.22 -2.33 -3.13
CA SER A 261 -5.77 -1.00 -2.90
C SER A 261 -6.31 -0.37 -4.19
N LEU A 262 -7.08 0.72 -4.04
CA LEU A 262 -7.57 1.55 -5.13
C LEU A 262 -7.04 2.98 -4.95
N PRO A 263 -6.80 3.74 -6.04
CA PRO A 263 -6.93 3.33 -7.44
C PRO A 263 -5.82 2.36 -7.87
N LEU A 264 -6.09 1.59 -8.94
CA LEU A 264 -5.12 0.73 -9.59
C LEU A 264 -5.40 0.70 -11.09
N HIS A 265 -4.34 0.66 -11.90
CA HIS A 265 -4.44 0.71 -13.36
C HIS A 265 -3.57 -0.36 -13.99
N PHE A 266 -4.11 -1.11 -14.94
CA PHE A 266 -3.33 -2.02 -15.78
C PHE A 266 -3.20 -1.46 -17.20
N VAL A 267 -1.98 -1.51 -17.72
CA VAL A 267 -1.71 -1.33 -19.15
C VAL A 267 -1.39 -2.71 -19.71
N VAL A 268 -2.22 -3.16 -20.66
CA VAL A 268 -2.19 -4.51 -21.23
C VAL A 268 -1.73 -4.42 -22.69
N ASN A 269 -0.76 -5.24 -23.08
CA ASN A 269 -0.28 -5.36 -24.44
C ASN A 269 -1.17 -6.28 -25.30
N PRO A 270 -1.02 -6.26 -26.64
CA PRO A 270 -1.77 -7.16 -27.52
C PRO A 270 -1.57 -8.65 -27.24
N ASP A 271 -0.48 -9.05 -26.58
CA ASP A 271 -0.22 -10.43 -26.18
C ASP A 271 -1.01 -10.87 -24.93
N GLY A 272 -1.84 -9.97 -24.37
CA GLY A 272 -2.67 -10.23 -23.19
C GLY A 272 -1.90 -10.13 -21.87
N GLU A 273 -0.72 -9.50 -21.90
CA GLU A 273 0.13 -9.33 -20.74
C GLU A 273 0.08 -7.89 -20.23
N TYR A 274 0.16 -7.70 -18.91
CA TYR A 274 -0.10 -6.42 -18.28
C TYR A 274 0.98 -5.99 -17.28
N ARG A 275 1.02 -4.68 -17.05
CA ARG A 275 1.75 -4.02 -15.97
C ARG A 275 0.78 -3.23 -15.11
N SER A 276 1.02 -3.21 -13.80
CA SER A 276 0.17 -2.52 -12.83
C SER A 276 0.79 -1.22 -12.32
N PHE A 277 -0.05 -0.22 -12.10
CA PHE A 277 0.34 1.13 -11.68
C PHE A 277 -0.68 1.68 -10.67
N ALA A 278 -0.21 2.22 -9.55
CA ALA A 278 -1.08 2.91 -8.58
C ALA A 278 -1.37 4.36 -9.00
N SER A 279 -0.46 5.00 -9.76
CA SER A 279 -0.64 6.36 -10.30
C SER A 279 -1.20 6.29 -11.72
N LEU A 280 -2.29 7.04 -11.95
CA LEU A 280 -2.88 7.20 -13.28
C LEU A 280 -1.92 7.87 -14.26
N GLU A 281 -1.12 8.84 -13.80
CA GLU A 281 -0.15 9.55 -14.62
C GLU A 281 0.98 8.63 -15.10
N GLN A 282 1.47 7.74 -14.23
CA GLN A 282 2.46 6.73 -14.62
C GLN A 282 1.88 5.73 -15.62
N ALA A 283 0.64 5.29 -15.40
CA ALA A 283 -0.07 4.41 -16.31
C ALA A 283 -0.29 5.06 -17.69
N GLY A 284 -0.68 6.34 -17.73
CA GLY A 284 -0.87 7.10 -18.95
C GLY A 284 0.42 7.24 -19.77
N LYS A 285 1.55 7.56 -19.12
CA LYS A 285 2.87 7.60 -19.79
C LYS A 285 3.28 6.24 -20.36
N MET A 286 2.98 5.15 -19.66
CA MET A 286 3.23 3.80 -20.18
C MET A 286 2.34 3.50 -21.38
N LEU A 287 1.07 3.92 -21.35
CA LEU A 287 0.14 3.73 -22.45
C LEU A 287 0.58 4.49 -23.70
N GLU A 288 0.92 5.77 -23.57
CA GLU A 288 1.48 6.61 -24.63
C GLU A 288 2.60 5.87 -25.36
N LYS A 289 3.58 5.39 -24.59
CA LYS A 289 4.75 4.69 -25.09
C LYS A 289 4.45 3.35 -25.77
N GLN A 290 3.40 2.64 -25.35
CA GLN A 290 3.02 1.36 -25.95
C GLN A 290 2.27 1.54 -27.29
N VAL A 291 1.76 2.74 -27.53
CA VAL A 291 0.82 3.06 -28.61
C VAL A 291 1.45 3.99 -29.67
N GLU A 292 2.60 4.58 -29.36
CA GLU A 292 3.58 5.14 -30.31
C GLU A 292 4.25 4.04 -31.15
#